data_AF-A0AAV2SCG7-F1
#
_entry.id   AF-A0AAV2SCG7-F1
#
_cell.length_a   1.000
_cell.length_b   1.000
_cell.length_c   1.000
_cell.angle_alpha   90.00
_cell.angle_beta   90.00
_cell.angle_gamma   90.00
#
_symmetry.space_group_name_H-M   'P 1'
#
loop_
_entity.id
_entity.type
_entity.pdbx_description
1 polymer ?
#
loop_
_entity_poly.entity_id
_entity_poly.type
_entity_poly.pdbx_seq_one_letter_code
_entity_poly.pdbx_strand_id
1 'polypeptide(L)'
;YITEKLYLPLVHGLVPIVWGGSNYKDFLPPGSFIDARKYHPKDLAHLLMELKNDPVQYGRYHVWRKFWKAKLRGSMCELCHKLHKNIKPKHYQDIETFRKKNGRCIRPAKGMFKGGNWPKYIGMDHSVL
;
A
#
# COMPACT_ATOMS: atom_id res chain seq x y z
N TYR A 1 -9.73 -2.48 -5.98
CA TYR A 1 -9.66 -1.20 -5.25
C TYR A 1 -8.80 -1.39 -4.00
N ILE A 2 -7.81 -0.54 -3.76
CA ILE A 2 -6.89 -0.60 -2.60
C ILE A 2 -6.90 0.78 -1.95
N THR A 3 -7.25 0.84 -0.66
CA THR A 3 -7.36 2.11 0.09
C THR A 3 -6.77 2.02 1.50
N GLU A 4 -6.93 3.07 2.30
CA GLU A 4 -6.45 3.21 3.69
C GLU A 4 -6.97 2.04 4.53
N LYS A 5 -8.18 1.58 4.21
CA LYS A 5 -8.86 0.44 4.83
C LYS A 5 -8.03 -0.84 4.78
N LEU A 6 -7.14 -0.99 3.79
CA LEU A 6 -6.24 -2.12 3.68
C LEU A 6 -5.07 -2.04 4.68
N TYR A 7 -4.53 -0.85 4.88
CA TYR A 7 -3.30 -0.62 5.63
C TYR A 7 -3.54 -0.30 7.11
N LEU A 8 -4.70 0.29 7.43
CA LEU A 8 -5.07 0.66 8.79
C LEU A 8 -5.02 -0.55 9.75
N PRO A 9 -5.60 -1.72 9.43
CA PRO A 9 -5.51 -2.88 10.31
C PRO A 9 -4.06 -3.35 10.51
N LEU A 10 -3.24 -3.31 9.46
CA LEU A 10 -1.84 -3.73 9.52
C LEU A 10 -1.01 -2.86 10.46
N VAL A 11 -1.27 -1.55 10.50
CA VAL A 11 -0.61 -0.64 11.46
C VAL A 11 -1.01 -0.97 12.90
N HIS A 12 -2.28 -1.29 13.13
CA HIS A 12 -2.81 -1.61 14.47
C HIS A 12 -2.57 -3.04 14.95
N GLY A 13 -1.69 -3.80 14.29
CA GLY A 13 -1.40 -5.17 14.74
C GLY A 13 -2.40 -6.23 14.26
N LEU A 14 -3.43 -5.85 13.49
CA LEU A 14 -4.50 -6.74 13.05
C LEU A 14 -4.18 -7.41 11.71
N VAL A 15 -4.84 -8.53 11.44
CA VAL A 15 -4.83 -9.23 10.14
C VAL A 15 -6.08 -8.83 9.36
N PRO A 16 -5.97 -8.05 8.26
CA PRO A 16 -7.13 -7.65 7.47
C PRO A 16 -7.70 -8.83 6.69
N ILE A 17 -9.03 -8.97 6.76
CA ILE A 17 -9.82 -9.81 5.86
C ILE A 17 -10.32 -8.90 4.74
N VAL A 18 -9.89 -9.18 3.51
CA VAL A 18 -10.05 -8.25 2.38
C VAL A 18 -10.99 -8.84 1.35
N TRP A 19 -11.85 -7.98 0.81
CA TRP A 19 -12.75 -8.32 -0.29
C TRP A 19 -12.80 -7.17 -1.28
N GLY A 20 -12.29 -7.40 -2.49
CA GLY A 20 -12.25 -6.37 -3.54
C GLY A 20 -11.48 -6.84 -4.77
N GLY A 21 -11.64 -6.15 -5.91
CA GLY A 21 -11.15 -6.62 -7.22
C GLY A 21 -9.65 -6.53 -7.49
N SER A 22 -8.81 -6.17 -6.51
CA SER A 22 -7.36 -5.97 -6.75
C SER A 22 -6.53 -7.23 -6.47
N ASN A 23 -5.33 -7.31 -7.04
CA ASN A 23 -4.35 -8.33 -6.69
C ASN A 23 -3.50 -7.85 -5.49
N TYR A 24 -3.89 -8.25 -4.28
CA TYR A 24 -3.24 -7.80 -3.04
C TYR A 24 -1.78 -8.29 -2.87
N LYS A 25 -1.39 -9.37 -3.55
CA LYS A 25 -0.03 -9.92 -3.49
C LYS A 25 1.05 -8.96 -3.99
N ASP A 26 0.67 -8.01 -4.84
CA ASP A 26 1.61 -7.03 -5.42
C ASP A 26 1.94 -5.89 -4.42
N PHE A 27 1.12 -5.72 -3.39
CA PHE A 27 1.17 -4.58 -2.46
C PHE A 27 1.43 -5.01 -1.01
N LEU A 28 1.00 -6.21 -0.64
CA LEU A 28 1.12 -6.74 0.70
C LEU A 28 2.06 -7.95 0.75
N PRO A 29 2.82 -8.13 1.83
CA PRO A 29 3.61 -9.33 2.04
C PRO A 29 2.75 -10.59 2.01
N PRO A 30 3.32 -11.73 1.58
CA PRO A 30 2.66 -13.01 1.71
C PRO A 30 2.34 -13.29 3.18
N GLY A 31 1.14 -13.80 3.45
CA GLY A 31 0.70 -14.13 4.80
C GLY A 31 0.35 -12.92 5.68
N SER A 32 0.26 -11.69 5.16
CA SER A 32 -0.17 -10.54 5.97
C SER A 32 -1.68 -10.27 5.95
N PHE A 33 -2.46 -11.00 5.15
CA PHE A 33 -3.88 -10.75 4.91
C PHE A 33 -4.62 -12.04 4.54
N ILE A 34 -5.94 -12.03 4.67
CA ILE A 34 -6.83 -13.11 4.22
C ILE A 34 -7.69 -12.57 3.07
N ASP A 35 -7.58 -13.16 1.88
CA ASP A 35 -8.41 -12.80 0.73
C ASP A 35 -9.71 -13.59 0.78
N ALA A 36 -10.81 -12.92 1.15
CA ALA A 36 -12.12 -13.56 1.32
C ALA A 36 -12.65 -14.16 0.01
N ARG A 37 -12.20 -13.69 -1.16
CA ARG A 37 -12.63 -14.19 -2.48
C ARG A 37 -12.19 -15.63 -2.76
N LYS A 38 -11.21 -16.14 -1.99
CA LYS A 38 -10.67 -17.50 -2.18
C LYS A 38 -11.45 -18.58 -1.45
N TYR A 39 -12.44 -18.20 -0.65
CA TYR A 39 -13.17 -19.09 0.23
C TYR A 39 -14.67 -18.95 -0.04
N HIS A 40 -15.40 -20.05 0.10
CA HIS A 40 -16.84 -19.93 0.30
C HIS A 40 -17.10 -19.30 1.68
N PRO A 41 -18.18 -18.52 1.89
CA PRO A 41 -18.42 -17.84 3.16
C PRO A 41 -18.40 -18.76 4.40
N LYS A 42 -18.88 -20.00 4.24
CA LYS A 42 -18.85 -21.02 5.30
C LYS A 42 -17.41 -21.42 5.65
N ASP A 43 -16.57 -21.68 4.65
CA ASP A 43 -15.19 -22.10 4.86
C ASP A 43 -14.36 -20.97 5.47
N LEU A 44 -14.65 -19.71 5.08
CA LEU A 44 -14.03 -18.55 5.70
C LEU A 44 -14.41 -18.45 7.18
N ALA A 45 -15.67 -18.67 7.54
CA ALA A 45 -16.10 -18.66 8.94
C ALA A 45 -15.40 -19.77 9.75
N HIS A 46 -15.28 -20.98 9.20
CA HIS A 46 -14.56 -22.08 9.83
C HIS A 46 -13.08 -21.74 10.06
N LEU A 47 -12.40 -21.22 9.03
CA LEU A 47 -11.01 -20.76 9.14
C LEU A 47 -10.84 -19.72 10.25
N LEU A 48 -11.74 -18.73 10.35
CA LEU A 48 -11.67 -17.70 11.39
C LEU A 48 -11.87 -18.27 12.80
N MET A 49 -12.72 -19.30 12.95
CA MET A 49 -12.92 -19.99 14.23
C MET A 49 -11.69 -20.81 14.62
N GLU A 50 -11.03 -21.47 13.66
CA GLU A 50 -9.76 -22.16 13.89
C GLU A 50 -8.66 -21.18 14.32
N LEU A 51 -8.50 -20.06 13.59
CA LEU A 51 -7.50 -19.03 13.93
C LEU A 51 -7.76 -18.37 15.28
N LYS A 52 -9.03 -18.26 15.71
CA LYS A 52 -9.39 -17.77 17.04
C LYS A 52 -8.89 -18.71 18.15
N ASN A 53 -8.93 -20.02 17.91
CA ASN A 53 -8.59 -21.04 18.90
C ASN A 53 -7.10 -21.45 18.86
N ASP A 54 -6.40 -21.19 17.76
CA ASP A 54 -4.98 -21.49 17.59
C ASP A 54 -4.13 -20.20 17.46
N PRO A 55 -3.56 -19.70 18.57
CA PRO A 55 -2.74 -18.49 18.55
C PRO A 55 -1.42 -18.66 17.79
N VAL A 56 -0.93 -19.90 17.64
CA VAL A 56 0.30 -20.17 16.87
C VAL A 56 0.03 -19.96 15.39
N GLN A 57 -1.08 -20.50 14.88
CA GLN A 57 -1.50 -20.30 13.49
C GLN A 57 -1.82 -18.84 13.20
N TYR A 58 -2.52 -18.16 14.10
CA TYR A 58 -2.75 -16.72 13.97
C TYR A 58 -1.43 -15.93 13.96
N GLY A 59 -0.47 -16.30 14.82
CA GLY A 59 0.85 -15.67 14.89
C GLY A 59 1.65 -15.75 13.59
N ARG A 60 1.42 -16.77 12.74
CA ARG A 60 2.06 -16.88 11.43
C ARG A 60 1.71 -15.71 10.51
N TYR A 61 0.52 -15.11 10.67
CA TYR A 61 0.11 -13.92 9.92
C TYR A 61 0.84 -12.64 10.33
N HIS A 62 1.75 -12.71 11.30
CA HIS A 62 2.56 -11.59 11.76
C HIS A 62 4.06 -11.74 11.46
N VAL A 63 4.50 -12.86 10.87
CA VAL A 63 5.93 -13.13 10.56
C VAL A 63 6.52 -12.05 9.64
N TRP A 64 5.73 -11.51 8.72
CA TRP A 64 6.15 -10.44 7.82
C TRP A 64 6.61 -9.17 8.58
N ARG A 65 6.13 -8.92 9.80
CA ARG A 65 6.55 -7.73 10.59
C ARG A 65 8.05 -7.71 10.92
N LYS A 66 8.73 -8.86 10.83
CA LYS A 66 10.20 -8.94 10.97
C LYS A 66 10.96 -8.26 9.84
N PHE A 67 10.39 -8.24 8.63
CA PHE A 67 11.07 -7.75 7.43
C PHE A 67 10.46 -6.49 6.84
N TRP A 68 9.22 -6.16 7.22
CA TRP A 68 8.49 -4.99 6.73
C TRP A 68 7.84 -4.17 7.85
N LYS A 69 7.65 -2.88 7.61
CA LYS A 69 6.93 -1.98 8.52
C LYS A 69 5.71 -1.36 7.83
N ALA A 70 4.53 -1.54 8.42
CA ALA A 70 3.32 -0.87 7.96
C ALA A 70 3.33 0.60 8.39
N LYS A 71 2.97 1.53 7.49
CA LYS A 71 2.85 2.96 7.79
C LYS A 71 1.62 3.56 7.12
N LEU A 72 0.82 4.28 7.90
CA LEU A 72 -0.12 5.29 7.40
C LEU A 72 0.62 6.62 7.34
N ARG A 73 1.51 6.83 6.36
CA ARG A 73 1.99 8.20 6.15
C ARG A 73 0.97 8.94 5.32
N GLY A 74 0.68 10.19 5.71
CA GLY A 74 -0.03 11.10 4.84
C GLY A 74 0.75 11.29 3.54
N SER A 75 0.04 11.19 2.42
CA SER A 75 0.54 11.37 1.05
C SER A 75 1.35 12.63 0.82
N MET A 76 1.21 13.61 1.72
CA MET A 76 1.72 14.96 1.53
C MET A 76 3.07 15.21 2.21
N CYS A 77 3.59 14.34 3.09
CA CYS A 77 4.89 14.61 3.73
C CYS A 77 6.05 14.57 2.73
N GLU A 78 6.06 13.60 1.81
CA GLU A 78 7.10 13.52 0.79
C GLU A 78 6.96 14.65 -0.25
N LEU A 79 5.71 15.00 -0.60
CA LEU A 79 5.41 16.14 -1.44
C LEU A 79 5.89 17.45 -0.79
N CYS A 80 5.54 17.68 0.47
CA CYS A 80 5.94 18.85 1.27
C CYS A 80 7.46 18.97 1.37
N HIS A 81 8.15 17.85 1.61
CA HIS A 81 9.62 17.83 1.64
C HIS A 81 10.23 18.21 0.29
N LYS A 82 9.66 17.73 -0.82
CA LYS A 82 10.13 18.07 -2.18
C LYS A 82 9.78 19.52 -2.56
N LEU A 83 8.62 20.02 -2.14
CA LEU A 83 8.19 21.40 -2.37
C LEU A 83 9.12 22.39 -1.65
N HIS A 84 9.53 22.07 -0.42
CA HIS A 84 10.43 22.92 0.36
C HIS A 84 11.93 22.72 0.05
N LYS A 85 12.33 21.61 -0.59
CA LYS A 85 13.72 21.38 -1.01
C LYS A 85 14.04 21.84 -2.44
N ASN A 86 13.09 21.75 -3.37
CA ASN A 86 13.27 22.19 -4.75
C ASN A 86 12.66 23.57 -4.96
N ILE A 87 13.40 24.59 -4.53
CA ILE A 87 12.92 25.98 -4.44
C ILE A 87 12.76 26.65 -5.82
N LYS A 88 13.19 26.04 -6.94
CA LYS A 88 13.03 26.66 -8.27
C LYS A 88 11.53 26.66 -8.65
N PRO A 89 10.85 27.82 -8.59
CA PRO A 89 9.43 27.85 -8.93
C PRO A 89 9.29 27.62 -10.43
N LYS A 90 8.55 26.57 -10.81
CA LYS A 90 8.20 26.32 -12.20
C LYS A 90 6.82 26.92 -12.44
N HIS A 91 6.79 28.01 -13.20
CA HIS A 91 5.57 28.67 -13.61
C HIS A 91 5.27 28.31 -15.06
N TYR A 92 4.08 27.76 -15.33
CA TYR A 92 3.59 27.51 -16.67
C TYR A 92 2.39 28.42 -16.90
N GLN A 93 2.48 29.34 -17.85
CA GLN A 93 1.37 30.23 -18.19
C GLN A 93 0.17 29.48 -18.76
N ASP A 94 0.42 28.36 -19.42
CA ASP A 94 -0.61 27.53 -20.04
C ASP A 94 -0.30 26.04 -19.80
N ILE A 95 -1.11 25.44 -18.91
CA ILE A 95 -1.02 24.02 -18.56
C ILE A 95 -1.44 23.13 -19.74
N GLU A 96 -2.38 23.58 -20.57
CA GLU A 96 -2.90 22.85 -21.70
C GLU A 96 -1.84 22.72 -22.80
N THR A 97 -1.15 23.83 -23.12
CA THR A 97 -0.04 23.81 -24.08
C THR A 97 1.15 22.99 -23.57
N PHE A 98 1.47 23.05 -22.28
CA PHE A 98 2.49 22.18 -21.67
C PHE A 98 2.13 20.70 -21.81
N ARG A 99 0.87 20.34 -21.52
CA ARG A 99 0.37 18.97 -21.62
C ARG A 99 0.31 18.49 -23.08
N LYS A 100 -0.01 19.36 -24.03
CA LYS A 100 -0.04 19.01 -25.47
C LYS A 100 1.36 18.88 -26.08
N LYS A 101 2.33 19.73 -25.71
CA LYS A 101 3.71 19.69 -26.23
C LYS A 101 4.59 18.62 -25.58
N ASN A 102 4.55 18.51 -24.25
CA ASN A 102 5.44 17.63 -23.47
C ASN A 102 4.69 16.57 -22.65
N GLY A 103 3.35 16.62 -22.62
CA GLY A 103 2.52 15.70 -21.83
C GLY A 103 2.32 14.35 -22.49
N ARG A 104 3.43 13.70 -22.84
CA ARG A 104 3.43 12.24 -22.75
C ARG A 104 3.15 11.93 -21.29
N CYS A 105 2.03 11.29 -21.00
CA CYS A 105 1.83 10.66 -19.70
C CYS A 105 3.01 9.70 -19.48
N ILE A 106 4.03 10.15 -18.75
CA ILE A 106 5.14 9.29 -18.40
C ILE A 106 4.58 8.40 -17.31
N ARG A 107 4.32 7.13 -17.65
CA ARG A 107 4.14 6.12 -16.61
C ARG A 107 5.42 6.18 -15.76
N PRO A 108 5.35 6.58 -14.48
CA PRO A 108 6.55 6.62 -13.66
C PRO A 108 7.19 5.24 -13.71
N ALA A 109 8.50 5.19 -13.98
CA ALA A 109 9.22 3.94 -14.06
C ALA A 109 8.93 3.10 -12.80
N LYS A 110 8.74 1.79 -12.97
CA LYS A 110 8.41 0.89 -11.85
C LYS A 110 9.55 0.95 -10.84
N GLY A 111 9.34 1.63 -9.71
CA GLY A 111 10.39 1.90 -8.72
C GLY A 111 11.06 3.28 -8.79
N MET A 112 10.45 4.27 -9.45
CA MET A 112 10.89 5.68 -9.43
C MET A 112 11.09 6.23 -8.00
N PHE A 113 10.43 5.66 -6.99
CA PHE A 113 10.57 5.99 -5.57
C PHE A 113 11.45 5.00 -4.76
N LYS A 114 12.12 4.04 -5.42
CA LYS A 114 12.93 2.98 -4.77
C LYS A 114 14.43 3.30 -4.66
N GLY A 115 14.84 4.53 -4.95
CA GLY A 115 16.25 4.95 -5.02
C GLY A 115 16.94 5.24 -3.69
N GLY A 116 16.73 4.43 -2.65
CA GLY A 116 17.49 4.56 -1.41
C GLY A 116 17.42 3.30 -0.56
N ASN A 117 18.40 3.13 0.33
CA ASN A 117 18.48 1.99 1.26
C ASN A 117 17.43 2.13 2.39
N TRP A 118 16.16 2.22 1.99
CA TRP A 118 15.03 2.43 2.87
C TRP A 118 14.54 1.07 3.40
N PRO A 119 14.16 0.97 4.67
CA PRO A 119 13.43 -0.18 5.19
C PRO A 119 12.23 -0.46 4.29
N LYS A 120 11.92 -1.74 4.01
CA LYS A 120 10.77 -2.10 3.17
C LYS A 120 9.48 -1.69 3.89
N TYR A 121 8.88 -0.56 3.49
CA TYR A 121 7.63 -0.07 4.05
C TYR A 121 6.44 -0.58 3.24
N ILE A 122 5.33 -0.86 3.93
CA ILE A 122 4.04 -1.20 3.33
C ILE A 122 3.08 -0.09 3.75
N GLY A 123 2.49 0.61 2.79
CA GLY A 123 1.61 1.74 3.09
C GLY A 123 0.98 2.28 1.81
N MET A 124 -0.02 3.15 1.98
CA MET A 124 -0.53 3.93 0.85
C MET A 124 0.52 4.91 0.40
N ASP A 125 1.15 4.59 -0.72
CA ASP A 125 1.65 5.62 -1.60
C ASP A 125 0.45 6.11 -2.42
N HIS A 126 -0.05 7.32 -2.13
CA HIS A 126 -1.14 7.92 -2.89
C HIS A 126 -0.71 8.36 -4.31
N SER A 127 0.49 8.00 -4.77
CA SER A 127 0.93 8.22 -6.16
C SER A 127 0.28 7.26 -7.18
N VAL A 128 -0.78 6.53 -6.80
CA VAL A 128 -1.58 5.66 -7.68
C VAL A 128 -3.06 6.09 -7.73
N LEU A 129 -3.30 7.40 -7.73
CA LEU A 129 -4.48 8.00 -8.35
C LEU A 129 -4.03 8.99 -9.42
#